data_AF-A0A9E5FSN9-F1
#
_entry.id   AF-A0A9E5FSN9-F1
#
_cell.length_a   1.000
_cell.length_b   1.000
_cell.length_c   1.000
_cell.angle_alpha   90.00
_cell.angle_beta   90.00
_cell.angle_gamma   90.00
#
_symmetry.space_group_name_H-M   'P 1'
#
loop_
_entity.id
_entity.type
_entity.pdbx_description
1 polymer ?
#
loop_
_entity_poly.entity_id
_entity_poly.type
_entity_poly.pdbx_seq_one_letter_code
_entity_poly.pdbx_strand_id
1 'polypeptide(L)'
;IREQMAAREVMLWNSAGNLLASAGTTQVQFAPQRPSPQQFRAARSQSVTWVEGLDEALDAQHAVAIKSLVMVPVSSLRMTEDTRFLMVTLGVSANLVTNASLVNEAYREYQERALARSGLQRMYIGTLTLKR
;
A
#
# COMPACT_ATOMS: atom_id res chain seq x y z
N ILE A 1 14.98 16.14 -6.21
CA ILE A 1 14.22 15.23 -5.31
C ILE A 1 13.19 14.39 -6.07
N ARG A 2 12.13 14.95 -6.71
CA ARG A 2 11.17 14.14 -7.50
C ARG A 2 11.84 13.29 -8.58
N GLU A 3 12.66 13.93 -9.43
CA GLU A 3 13.41 13.25 -10.50
C GLU A 3 14.43 12.23 -9.98
N GLN A 4 14.96 12.46 -8.78
CA GLN A 4 15.91 11.54 -8.14
C GLN A 4 15.22 10.30 -7.54
N MET A 5 13.89 10.34 -7.33
CA MET A 5 13.13 9.26 -6.69
C MET A 5 12.15 8.57 -7.66
N ALA A 6 12.18 8.92 -8.95
CA ALA A 6 11.16 8.50 -9.94
C ALA A 6 9.71 8.69 -9.46
N ALA A 7 9.48 9.64 -8.53
CA ALA A 7 8.21 9.81 -7.87
C ALA A 7 7.18 10.42 -8.82
N ARG A 8 6.01 9.77 -8.92
CA ARG A 8 4.89 10.27 -9.70
C ARG A 8 4.36 11.57 -9.09
N GLU A 9 4.28 11.60 -7.77
CA GLU A 9 3.74 12.72 -7.01
C GLU A 9 4.37 12.82 -5.62
N VAL A 10 4.53 14.05 -5.14
CA VAL A 10 5.06 14.36 -3.82
C VAL A 10 4.14 15.39 -3.16
N MET A 11 3.76 15.16 -1.91
CA MET A 11 2.89 16.04 -1.13
C MET A 11 3.46 16.33 0.24
N LEU A 12 3.26 17.54 0.72
CA LEU A 12 3.66 17.97 2.06
C LEU A 12 2.41 18.24 2.87
N TRP A 13 2.30 17.60 4.03
CA TRP A 13 1.17 17.69 4.95
C TRP A 13 1.62 18.26 6.29
N ASN A 14 0.73 18.94 7.00
CA ASN A 14 0.92 19.22 8.42
C ASN A 14 0.33 18.12 9.31
N SER A 15 0.58 18.20 10.61
CA SER A 15 0.06 17.25 11.63
C SER A 15 -1.47 17.20 11.74
N ALA A 16 -2.16 18.26 11.31
CA ALA A 16 -3.63 18.33 11.25
C ALA A 16 -4.21 17.67 9.98
N GLY A 17 -3.36 17.17 9.07
CA GLY A 17 -3.77 16.58 7.80
C GLY A 17 -4.13 17.60 6.73
N ASN A 18 -3.76 18.88 6.89
CA ASN A 18 -3.91 19.88 5.84
C ASN A 18 -2.75 19.74 4.84
N LEU A 19 -3.08 19.80 3.55
CA LEU A 19 -2.09 19.81 2.48
C LEU A 19 -1.42 21.20 2.44
N LEU A 20 -0.11 21.23 2.61
CA LEU A 20 0.70 22.45 2.58
C LEU A 20 1.26 22.72 1.18
N ALA A 21 1.67 21.67 0.47
CA ALA A 21 2.20 21.77 -0.89
C ALA A 21 2.04 20.44 -1.63
N SER A 22 1.95 20.49 -2.95
CA SER A 22 1.97 19.32 -3.82
C SER A 22 2.80 19.59 -5.08
N ALA A 23 3.44 18.55 -5.58
CA ALA A 23 4.20 18.57 -6.83
C ALA A 23 3.97 17.23 -7.57
N GLY A 24 3.31 17.28 -8.73
CA GLY A 24 2.94 16.08 -9.48
C GLY A 24 1.97 16.37 -10.62
N THR A 25 1.69 15.38 -11.45
CA THR A 25 0.86 15.49 -12.65
C THR A 25 -0.65 15.44 -12.39
N THR A 26 -1.07 15.19 -11.15
CA THR A 26 -2.49 15.01 -10.78
C THR A 26 -3.11 16.30 -10.22
N GLN A 27 -2.81 17.46 -10.81
CA GLN A 27 -3.32 18.74 -10.29
C GLN A 27 -4.79 19.05 -10.63
N VAL A 28 -5.51 18.22 -11.40
CA VAL A 28 -6.76 18.69 -12.05
C VAL A 28 -8.05 17.95 -11.67
N GLN A 29 -8.06 16.81 -10.94
CA GLN A 29 -9.37 16.16 -10.72
C GLN A 29 -9.67 15.39 -9.43
N PHE A 30 -8.71 15.16 -8.53
CA PHE A 30 -9.04 14.50 -7.26
C PHE A 30 -8.31 15.16 -6.11
N ALA A 31 -9.08 15.62 -5.10
CA ALA A 31 -8.51 15.97 -3.81
C ALA A 31 -7.76 14.73 -3.30
N PRO A 32 -6.44 14.80 -3.07
CA PRO A 32 -5.70 13.63 -2.68
C PRO A 32 -6.22 13.08 -1.36
N GLN A 33 -6.35 11.76 -1.28
CA GLN A 33 -6.82 11.11 -0.08
C GLN A 33 -5.88 11.45 1.09
N ARG A 34 -6.44 12.13 2.09
CA ARG A 34 -5.74 12.50 3.32
C ARG A 34 -5.24 11.24 4.04
N PRO A 35 -3.96 11.17 4.44
CA PRO A 35 -3.47 10.09 5.29
C PRO A 35 -4.26 9.99 6.59
N SER A 36 -4.48 8.78 7.08
CA SER A 36 -5.25 8.58 8.30
C SER A 36 -4.50 9.11 9.54
N PRO A 37 -5.21 9.46 10.62
CA PRO A 37 -4.56 9.84 11.88
C PRO A 37 -3.61 8.76 12.42
N GLN A 38 -3.91 7.48 12.15
CA GLN A 38 -3.03 6.37 12.52
C GLN A 38 -1.72 6.39 11.71
N GLN A 39 -1.79 6.66 10.40
CA GLN A 39 -0.61 6.80 9.54
C GLN A 39 0.27 7.98 10.00
N PHE A 40 -0.33 9.13 10.32
CA PHE A 40 0.43 10.27 10.87
C PHE A 40 1.12 9.93 12.20
N ARG A 41 0.42 9.23 13.11
CA ARG A 41 1.03 8.81 14.39
C ARG A 41 2.19 7.86 14.18
N ALA A 42 2.04 6.86 13.31
CA ALA A 42 3.11 5.92 12.99
C ALA A 42 4.29 6.61 12.27
N ALA A 43 4.00 7.57 11.37
CA ALA A 43 5.01 8.34 10.64
C ALA A 43 5.92 9.20 11.53
N ARG A 44 5.50 9.49 12.78
CA ARG A 44 6.33 10.20 13.77
C ARG A 44 7.49 9.36 14.29
N SER A 45 7.32 8.04 14.39
CA SER A 45 8.38 7.15 14.85
C SER A 45 9.17 6.52 13.69
N GLN A 46 8.49 6.17 12.60
CA GLN A 46 9.09 5.52 11.44
C GLN A 46 8.29 5.80 10.16
N SER A 47 8.92 5.73 8.99
CA SER A 47 8.19 5.87 7.72
C SER A 47 7.10 4.80 7.57
N VAL A 48 5.94 5.20 7.06
CA VAL A 48 4.79 4.30 6.81
C VAL A 48 4.60 4.15 5.31
N THR A 49 4.50 2.92 4.83
CA THR A 49 4.28 2.64 3.39
C THR A 49 3.06 1.75 3.22
N TRP A 50 2.22 2.04 2.22
CA TRP A 50 1.06 1.25 1.86
C TRP A 50 0.85 1.24 0.36
N VAL A 51 0.07 0.27 -0.11
CA VAL A 51 -0.34 0.15 -1.52
C VAL A 51 -1.79 0.61 -1.63
N GLU A 52 -2.09 1.35 -2.69
CA GLU A 52 -3.43 1.84 -3.03
C GLU A 52 -3.83 1.28 -4.40
N GLY A 53 -5.13 0.98 -4.55
CA GLY A 53 -5.72 0.53 -5.81
C GLY A 53 -5.44 -0.94 -6.16
N LEU A 54 -4.74 -1.71 -5.32
CA LEU A 54 -4.44 -3.12 -5.60
C LEU A 54 -5.69 -4.01 -5.61
N ASP A 55 -6.61 -3.78 -4.67
CA ASP A 55 -7.86 -4.56 -4.58
C ASP A 55 -8.81 -4.21 -5.74
N GLU A 56 -8.80 -2.96 -6.18
CA GLU A 56 -9.62 -2.42 -7.27
C GLU A 56 -9.03 -2.68 -8.67
N ALA A 57 -7.76 -3.10 -8.72
CA ALA A 57 -7.05 -3.41 -9.97
C ALA A 57 -7.61 -4.65 -10.68
N LEU A 58 -8.41 -5.47 -9.98
CA LEU A 58 -9.05 -6.66 -10.55
C LEU A 58 -10.28 -6.30 -11.40
N ASP A 59 -10.97 -5.21 -11.07
CA ASP A 59 -12.27 -4.85 -11.67
C ASP A 59 -12.18 -3.74 -12.72
N ALA A 60 -11.10 -2.94 -12.74
CA ALA A 60 -10.82 -1.99 -13.82
C ALA A 60 -9.35 -1.54 -13.78
N GLN A 61 -8.90 -0.88 -14.85
CA GLN A 61 -7.56 -0.31 -15.08
C GLN A 61 -7.20 0.84 -14.10
N HIS A 62 -7.48 0.67 -12.81
CA HIS A 62 -7.09 1.59 -11.76
C HIS A 62 -5.57 1.57 -11.61
N ALA A 63 -4.99 2.76 -11.55
CA ALA A 63 -3.55 2.91 -11.37
C ALA A 63 -3.20 2.49 -9.94
N VAL A 64 -2.51 1.35 -9.80
CA VAL A 64 -1.92 0.93 -8.52
C VAL A 64 -0.77 1.87 -8.18
N ALA A 65 -0.73 2.33 -6.94
CA ALA A 65 0.32 3.21 -6.44
C ALA A 65 0.84 2.74 -5.09
N ILE A 66 2.15 2.91 -4.89
CA ILE A 66 2.78 2.77 -3.58
C ILE A 66 2.91 4.16 -2.99
N LYS A 67 2.37 4.35 -1.79
CA LYS A 67 2.44 5.59 -1.03
C LYS A 67 3.34 5.39 0.17
N SER A 68 4.23 6.34 0.41
CA SER A 68 5.10 6.37 1.59
C SER A 68 4.98 7.72 2.29
N LEU A 69 4.82 7.71 3.60
CA LEU A 69 4.67 8.88 4.46
C LEU A 69 5.80 8.90 5.49
N VAL A 70 6.52 10.02 5.54
CA VAL A 70 7.66 10.20 6.46
C VAL A 70 7.60 11.58 7.12
N MET A 71 7.92 11.64 8.41
CA MET A 71 8.11 12.92 9.10
C MET A 71 9.38 13.60 8.59
N VAL A 72 9.27 14.88 8.21
CA VAL A 72 10.42 15.67 7.77
C VAL A 72 10.79 16.66 8.87
N PRO A 73 12.04 16.65 9.35
CA PRO A 73 12.51 17.65 10.30
C PRO A 73 12.51 19.03 9.62
N VAL A 74 11.84 20.00 10.24
CA VAL A 74 11.83 21.39 9.75
C VAL A 74 12.89 22.20 10.47
N SER A 75 13.96 22.55 9.75
CA SER A 75 14.98 23.48 10.24
C SER A 75 14.48 24.92 10.05
N SER A 76 13.49 25.36 10.83
CA SER A 76 13.05 26.76 10.80
C SER A 76 13.25 27.42 12.16
N LEU A 77 13.97 28.55 12.20
CA LEU A 77 14.14 29.42 13.38
C LEU A 77 12.81 30.03 13.91
N ARG A 78 11.65 29.65 13.36
CA ARG A 78 10.35 30.12 13.81
C ARG A 78 9.78 29.12 14.82
N MET A 79 9.52 29.63 16.03
CA MET A 79 9.04 28.94 17.24
C MET A 79 7.64 28.32 17.13
N THR A 80 7.13 28.09 15.91
CA THR A 80 5.88 27.39 15.65
C THR A 80 6.24 26.09 14.94
N GLU A 81 6.53 25.07 15.74
CA GLU A 81 6.83 23.71 15.31
C GLU A 81 5.58 23.04 14.73
N ASP A 82 5.22 23.37 13.50
CA ASP A 82 4.27 22.54 12.77
C ASP A 82 5.00 21.32 12.22
N THR A 83 4.81 20.16 12.86
CA THR A 83 5.34 18.87 12.37
C THR A 83 4.87 18.65 10.93
N ARG A 84 5.81 18.43 10.02
CA ARG A 84 5.53 18.20 8.61
C ARG A 84 5.77 16.76 8.21
N PHE A 85 4.94 16.30 7.28
CA PHE A 85 5.04 14.96 6.72
C PHE A 85 5.15 15.07 5.21
N LEU A 86 6.10 14.35 4.64
CA LEU A 86 6.26 14.20 3.20
C LEU A 86 5.62 12.88 2.79
N MET A 87 4.67 12.95 1.87
CA MET A 87 4.08 11.81 1.22
C MET A 87 4.64 11.70 -0.20
N VAL A 88 5.15 10.52 -0.55
CA VAL A 88 5.66 10.22 -1.88
C VAL A 88 4.81 9.12 -2.49
N THR A 89 4.31 9.35 -3.69
CA THR A 89 3.51 8.40 -4.45
C THR A 89 4.32 7.92 -5.65
N LEU A 90 4.52 6.61 -5.72
CA LEU A 90 5.17 5.91 -6.82
C LEU A 90 4.12 5.13 -7.61
N GLY A 91 4.02 5.38 -8.91
CA GLY A 91 3.13 4.59 -9.78
C GLY A 91 3.70 3.20 -10.03
N VAL A 92 2.86 2.18 -9.96
CA VAL A 92 3.24 0.80 -10.29
C VAL A 92 2.92 0.55 -11.76
N SER A 93 3.85 -0.06 -12.51
CA SER A 93 3.64 -0.40 -13.92
C SER A 93 2.54 -1.46 -14.08
N ALA A 94 1.72 -1.34 -15.12
CA ALA A 94 0.65 -2.31 -15.42
C ALA A 94 1.15 -3.76 -15.51
N ASN A 95 2.28 -4.00 -16.17
CA ASN A 95 2.86 -5.35 -16.29
C ASN A 95 3.17 -5.99 -14.93
N LEU A 96 3.67 -5.22 -13.97
CA LEU A 96 3.97 -5.72 -12.62
C LEU A 96 2.69 -6.07 -11.86
N VAL A 97 1.64 -5.25 -12.01
CA VAL A 97 0.33 -5.52 -11.42
C VAL A 97 -0.26 -6.82 -11.99
N THR A 98 -0.26 -6.97 -13.32
CA THR A 98 -0.74 -8.19 -14.00
C THR A 98 0.06 -9.43 -13.59
N ASN A 99 1.38 -9.34 -13.53
CA ASN A 99 2.19 -10.48 -13.12
C ASN A 99 1.95 -10.85 -11.65
N ALA A 100 1.80 -9.86 -10.77
CA ALA A 100 1.51 -10.09 -9.36
C ALA A 100 0.12 -10.72 -9.16
N SER A 101 -0.89 -10.34 -9.95
CA SER A 101 -2.23 -10.94 -9.88
C SER A 101 -2.20 -12.40 -10.32
N LEU A 102 -1.50 -12.73 -11.42
CA LEU A 102 -1.35 -14.11 -11.90
C LEU A 102 -0.65 -15.01 -10.86
N VAL A 103 0.41 -14.51 -10.22
CA VAL A 103 1.10 -15.27 -9.17
C VAL A 103 0.20 -15.49 -7.95
N ASN A 104 -0.57 -14.48 -7.55
CA ASN A 104 -1.50 -14.61 -6.42
C ASN A 104 -2.62 -15.62 -6.71
N GLU A 105 -3.16 -15.63 -7.92
CA GLU A 105 -4.19 -16.59 -8.35
C GLU A 105 -3.64 -18.02 -8.32
N ALA A 106 -2.47 -18.25 -8.93
CA ALA A 106 -1.81 -19.55 -8.91
C ALA A 106 -1.49 -20.03 -7.47
N TYR A 107 -1.09 -19.11 -6.60
CA TYR A 107 -0.83 -19.43 -5.20
C TYR A 107 -2.10 -19.84 -4.44
N ARG A 108 -3.23 -19.14 -4.67
CA ARG A 108 -4.53 -19.50 -4.09
C ARG A 108 -4.98 -20.88 -4.57
N GLU A 109 -4.90 -21.16 -5.86
CA GLU A 109 -5.26 -22.46 -6.41
C GLU A 109 -4.39 -23.59 -5.82
N TYR A 110 -3.09 -23.34 -5.67
CA TYR A 110 -2.20 -24.28 -5.01
C TYR A 110 -2.61 -24.54 -3.55
N GLN A 111 -2.93 -23.48 -2.80
CA GLN A 111 -3.39 -23.59 -1.41
C GLN A 111 -4.69 -24.41 -1.30
N GLU A 112 -5.66 -24.17 -2.18
CA GLU A 112 -6.91 -24.94 -2.22
C GLU A 112 -6.66 -26.42 -2.50
N ARG A 113 -5.81 -26.74 -3.50
CA ARG A 113 -5.45 -28.12 -3.83
C ARG A 113 -4.69 -28.81 -2.70
N ALA A 114 -3.80 -28.09 -2.01
CA ALA A 114 -3.07 -28.62 -0.86
C ALA A 114 -4.01 -28.90 0.33
N LEU A 115 -4.97 -27.99 0.61
CA LEU A 115 -5.99 -28.17 1.63
C LEU A 115 -6.87 -29.38 1.32
N ALA A 116 -7.35 -29.52 0.07
CA ALA A 116 -8.16 -30.66 -0.38
C ALA A 116 -7.42 -32.00 -0.19
N ARG A 117 -6.13 -32.06 -0.56
CA ARG A 117 -5.29 -33.26 -0.32
C ARG A 117 -5.17 -33.59 1.17
N SER A 118 -4.93 -32.59 2.02
CA SER A 118 -4.84 -32.79 3.48
C SER A 118 -6.17 -33.23 4.10
N GLY A 119 -7.30 -32.76 3.55
CA GLY A 119 -8.64 -33.14 3.96
C GLY A 119 -8.95 -34.59 3.60
N LEU A 120 -8.61 -35.00 2.36
CA LEU A 120 -8.75 -36.38 1.90
C LEU A 120 -7.87 -37.35 2.70
N GLN A 121 -6.63 -36.98 3.02
CA GLN A 121 -5.75 -37.79 3.86
C GLN A 121 -6.32 -37.98 5.27
N ARG A 122 -6.86 -36.93 5.88
CA ARG A 122 -7.53 -37.01 7.19
C ARG A 122 -8.78 -37.89 7.15
N MET A 123 -9.58 -37.81 6.08
CA MET A 123 -10.74 -38.68 5.90
C MET A 123 -10.32 -40.16 5.79
N TYR A 124 -9.32 -40.45 4.95
CA TYR A 124 -8.83 -41.82 4.75
C TYR A 124 -8.35 -42.45 6.05
N ILE A 125 -7.49 -41.74 6.81
CA ILE A 125 -7.00 -42.23 8.12
C ILE A 125 -8.17 -42.43 9.09
N GLY A 126 -9.08 -41.45 9.20
CA GLY A 126 -10.23 -41.53 10.10
C GLY A 126 -11.14 -42.73 9.82
N THR A 127 -11.39 -43.03 8.54
CA THR A 127 -12.19 -44.21 8.14
C THR A 127 -11.46 -45.53 8.35
N LEU A 128 -10.13 -45.54 8.28
CA LEU A 128 -9.32 -46.73 8.51
C LEU A 128 -9.25 -47.08 10.01
N THR A 129 -9.22 -46.08 10.88
CA THR A 129 -9.23 -46.27 12.34
C THR A 129 -10.57 -46.69 12.90
N LEU A 130 -11.69 -46.36 12.23
CA LEU A 130 -13.04 -46.69 12.69
C LEU A 130 -13.50 -48.11 12.28
N LYS A 131 -12.77 -48.77 11.37
CA LYS A 131 -13.08 -50.11 10.86
C LYS A 131 -12.40 -51.25 11.66
N ARG A 132 -11.69 -50.94 12.75
CA ARG A 132 -10.92 -51.90 13.54
C ARG A 132 -11.50 -52.12 14.91
#